data_AF-A0A4P7L131-F1
#
_entry.id   AF-A0A4P7L131-F1
#
_cell.length_a   1.000
_cell.length_b   1.000
_cell.length_c   1.000
_cell.angle_alpha   90.00
_cell.angle_beta   90.00
_cell.angle_gamma   90.00
#
_symmetry.space_group_name_H-M   'P 1'
#
loop_
_entity.id
_entity.type
_entity.pdbx_description
1 polymer ?
#
loop_
_entity_poly.entity_id
_entity_poly.type
_entity_poly.pdbx_seq_one_letter_code
_entity_poly.pdbx_strand_id
1 'polypeptide(L)'
;MTERKKLSLNRPRKASQEEQTSSTAVYGKKVWVNATPKKQAKKPHPPKVAKQQPKKVVEKPKQAVKVKIPKPLTPPKKRLPLEEAISQITTFWPNLFPDDKLRPMKIGIQQDMWQEVKEKNLPIARRRLRACLGSIGHHANYRALFQLGVSRYDKEGQIAGEVTQADVEDNLQRLARRNKQKFK
;
A
#
# COMPACT_ATOMS: atom_id res chain seq x y z
N MET A 1 -40.21 24.96 17.68
CA MET A 1 -39.84 23.67 17.04
C MET A 1 -39.72 23.92 15.55
N THR A 2 -38.53 23.84 14.97
CA THR A 2 -38.30 24.08 13.53
C THR A 2 -38.38 22.76 12.78
N GLU A 3 -39.50 22.52 12.11
CA GLU A 3 -39.69 21.36 11.24
C GLU A 3 -38.82 21.46 9.99
N ARG A 4 -38.10 20.38 9.66
CA ARG A 4 -37.26 20.30 8.45
C ARG A 4 -38.10 19.86 7.26
N LYS A 5 -38.09 20.68 6.20
CA LYS A 5 -38.77 20.41 4.91
C LYS A 5 -38.12 19.22 4.20
N LYS A 6 -38.87 18.12 4.03
CA LYS A 6 -38.41 16.93 3.29
C LYS A 6 -38.51 17.17 1.77
N LEU A 7 -37.39 17.00 1.07
CA LEU A 7 -37.31 17.00 -0.39
C LEU A 7 -37.63 15.59 -0.92
N SER A 8 -38.76 15.44 -1.61
CA SER A 8 -39.12 14.21 -2.32
C SER A 8 -38.78 14.32 -3.80
N LEU A 9 -38.01 13.36 -4.33
CA LEU A 9 -37.69 13.27 -5.75
C LEU A 9 -38.85 12.59 -6.50
N ASN A 10 -39.61 13.35 -7.29
CA ASN A 10 -40.64 12.81 -8.17
C ASN A 10 -39.97 12.07 -9.34
N ARG A 11 -40.05 10.74 -9.34
CA ARG A 11 -39.67 9.89 -10.47
C ARG A 11 -40.95 9.37 -11.14
N PRO A 12 -41.19 9.65 -12.44
CA PRO A 12 -42.32 9.04 -13.13
C PRO A 12 -42.06 7.54 -13.30
N ARG A 13 -42.98 6.71 -12.79
CA ARG A 13 -43.03 5.26 -13.09
C ARG A 13 -43.61 5.09 -14.50
N LYS A 14 -42.90 4.36 -15.35
CA LYS A 14 -43.46 3.81 -16.58
C LYS A 14 -44.24 2.55 -16.21
N ALA A 15 -45.52 2.51 -16.56
CA ALA A 15 -46.38 1.34 -16.40
C ALA A 15 -45.95 0.24 -17.37
N SER A 16 -45.91 -1.00 -16.88
CA SER A 16 -46.28 -2.21 -17.63
C SER A 16 -46.31 -3.42 -16.67
N GLN A 17 -47.56 -3.90 -16.49
CA GLN A 17 -48.03 -5.29 -16.33
C GLN A 17 -47.81 -6.05 -15.00
N GLU A 18 -48.94 -6.32 -14.33
CA GLU A 18 -49.45 -7.62 -13.80
C GLU A 18 -48.63 -8.84 -14.23
N GLU A 19 -48.36 -9.89 -13.44
CA GLU A 19 -48.99 -10.49 -12.26
C GLU A 19 -47.97 -11.50 -11.65
N GLN A 20 -48.10 -11.78 -10.33
CA GLN A 20 -47.83 -13.07 -9.62
C GLN A 20 -46.45 -13.78 -9.81
N THR A 21 -45.75 -14.39 -8.85
CA THR A 21 -45.89 -14.76 -7.42
C THR A 21 -44.50 -15.23 -6.94
N SER A 22 -44.35 -15.34 -5.61
CA SER A 22 -43.43 -16.22 -4.86
C SER A 22 -41.89 -16.08 -4.96
N SER A 23 -41.35 -15.44 -3.91
CA SER A 23 -40.33 -15.99 -2.99
C SER A 23 -39.22 -16.91 -3.55
N THR A 24 -37.99 -16.40 -3.62
CA THR A 24 -36.82 -16.87 -2.84
C THR A 24 -35.57 -16.05 -3.20
N ALA A 25 -34.94 -15.42 -2.20
CA ALA A 25 -33.72 -14.65 -2.39
C ALA A 25 -32.51 -15.61 -2.45
N VAL A 26 -32.11 -16.00 -3.65
CA VAL A 26 -30.82 -16.67 -3.89
C VAL A 26 -29.78 -15.61 -4.23
N TYR A 27 -28.75 -15.49 -3.39
CA TYR A 27 -27.61 -14.59 -3.60
C TYR A 27 -26.98 -14.83 -4.99
N GLY A 28 -27.13 -13.86 -5.89
CA GLY A 28 -26.54 -13.89 -7.23
C GLY A 28 -25.02 -13.90 -7.18
N LYS A 29 -24.43 -15.01 -7.62
CA LYS A 29 -22.99 -15.20 -7.85
C LYS A 29 -22.53 -14.23 -8.94
N LYS A 30 -21.60 -13.33 -8.63
CA LYS A 30 -21.06 -12.37 -9.60
C LYS A 30 -20.13 -13.11 -10.57
N VAL A 31 -20.63 -13.48 -11.73
CA VAL A 31 -19.83 -14.05 -12.81
C VAL A 31 -19.14 -12.90 -13.54
N TRP A 32 -17.79 -12.90 -13.51
CA TRP A 32 -16.99 -11.98 -14.32
C TRP A 32 -16.93 -12.53 -15.75
N VAL A 33 -17.63 -11.89 -16.68
CA VAL A 33 -17.48 -12.18 -18.11
C VAL A 33 -16.35 -11.33 -18.65
N ASN A 34 -15.23 -11.95 -19.02
CA ASN A 34 -14.16 -11.28 -19.75
C ASN A 34 -14.62 -11.01 -21.19
N ALA A 35 -15.03 -9.78 -21.48
CA ALA A 35 -15.24 -9.35 -22.85
C ALA A 35 -13.88 -9.25 -23.57
N THR A 36 -13.68 -10.07 -24.60
CA THR A 36 -12.51 -10.04 -25.47
C THR A 36 -12.47 -8.74 -26.28
N PRO A 37 -11.32 -8.05 -26.39
CA PRO A 37 -11.21 -6.88 -27.26
C PRO A 37 -11.18 -7.32 -28.72
N LYS A 38 -12.20 -6.93 -29.50
CA LYS A 38 -12.18 -7.05 -30.97
C LYS A 38 -11.05 -6.19 -31.54
N LYS A 39 -9.99 -6.85 -32.04
CA LYS A 39 -8.96 -6.27 -32.90
C LYS A 39 -9.62 -5.65 -34.14
N GLN A 40 -9.48 -4.34 -34.32
CA GLN A 40 -9.70 -3.71 -35.64
C GLN A 40 -8.34 -3.58 -36.34
N ALA A 41 -8.18 -4.35 -37.41
CA ALA A 41 -7.01 -4.37 -38.26
C ALA A 41 -6.98 -3.13 -39.15
N LYS A 42 -5.82 -2.47 -39.21
CA LYS A 42 -5.51 -1.39 -40.16
C LYS A 42 -5.33 -1.99 -41.57
N LYS A 43 -5.98 -1.42 -42.57
CA LYS A 43 -5.61 -1.55 -43.99
C LYS A 43 -5.07 -0.20 -44.51
N PRO A 44 -4.16 -0.20 -45.50
CA PRO A 44 -3.19 0.88 -45.76
C PRO A 44 -3.69 1.95 -46.74
N HIS A 45 -3.08 3.14 -46.69
CA HIS A 45 -3.26 4.21 -47.68
C HIS A 45 -1.90 4.54 -48.34
N PRO A 46 -1.89 4.98 -49.62
CA PRO A 46 -0.80 4.83 -50.59
C PRO A 46 0.38 5.82 -50.41
N PRO A 47 1.54 5.56 -51.05
CA PRO A 47 2.73 6.37 -50.85
C PRO A 47 2.65 7.69 -51.63
N LYS A 48 3.01 8.80 -50.98
CA LYS A 48 3.29 10.07 -51.67
C LYS A 48 4.79 10.31 -51.73
N VAL A 49 5.20 10.54 -52.98
CA VAL A 49 6.54 10.71 -53.53
C VAL A 49 7.30 11.90 -52.91
N ALA A 50 8.62 11.76 -52.86
CA ALA A 50 9.60 12.70 -52.37
C ALA A 50 9.63 14.04 -53.14
N LYS A 51 9.94 15.14 -52.43
CA LYS A 51 10.67 16.29 -52.99
C LYS A 51 11.40 17.08 -51.89
N GLN A 52 12.63 17.46 -52.20
CA GLN A 52 13.66 18.04 -51.34
C GLN A 52 13.56 19.58 -51.22
N GLN A 53 13.85 20.10 -50.00
CA GLN A 53 14.50 21.40 -49.64
C GLN A 53 13.83 22.75 -50.02
N PRO A 54 14.11 23.91 -49.36
CA PRO A 54 15.26 24.25 -48.51
C PRO A 54 14.96 24.91 -47.13
N LYS A 55 16.03 25.03 -46.33
CA LYS A 55 16.13 25.65 -45.01
C LYS A 55 15.75 27.13 -45.01
N LYS A 56 14.97 27.56 -44.01
CA LYS A 56 14.91 28.96 -43.54
C LYS A 56 14.98 28.99 -42.02
N VAL A 57 16.02 29.65 -41.51
CA VAL A 57 16.29 29.91 -40.10
C VAL A 57 15.32 31.01 -39.63
N VAL A 58 14.46 30.74 -38.65
CA VAL A 58 13.82 31.78 -37.82
C VAL A 58 13.65 31.27 -36.38
N GLU A 59 14.38 31.98 -35.52
CA GLU A 59 14.33 32.22 -34.07
C GLU A 59 13.41 31.41 -33.13
N LYS A 60 14.06 30.99 -32.03
CA LYS A 60 13.46 30.44 -30.79
C LYS A 60 12.58 31.48 -30.08
N PRO A 61 11.33 31.17 -29.70
CA PRO A 61 10.73 31.78 -28.54
C PRO A 61 11.20 31.00 -27.30
N LYS A 62 11.97 31.69 -26.45
CA LYS A 62 12.37 31.25 -25.11
C LYS A 62 11.09 30.91 -24.31
N GLN A 63 10.80 29.62 -24.18
CA GLN A 63 9.76 29.17 -23.26
C GLN A 63 10.22 29.47 -21.84
N ALA A 64 9.52 30.41 -21.21
CA ALA A 64 9.72 30.84 -19.84
C ALA A 64 9.84 29.62 -18.92
N VAL A 65 10.97 29.55 -18.21
CA VAL A 65 11.23 28.59 -17.15
C VAL A 65 10.16 28.81 -16.07
N LYS A 66 9.12 27.97 -16.08
CA LYS A 66 8.20 27.85 -14.94
C LYS A 66 9.03 27.38 -13.75
N VAL A 67 9.42 28.32 -12.90
CA VAL A 67 10.00 28.07 -11.59
C VAL A 67 9.02 27.16 -10.83
N LYS A 68 9.37 25.88 -10.74
CA LYS A 68 8.65 24.91 -9.92
C LYS A 68 8.86 25.33 -8.47
N ILE A 69 7.88 26.04 -7.91
CA ILE A 69 7.82 26.33 -6.48
C ILE A 69 7.98 24.98 -5.76
N PRO A 70 9.06 24.78 -4.97
CA PRO A 70 9.27 23.51 -4.29
C PRO A 70 8.12 23.30 -3.31
N LYS A 71 7.44 22.16 -3.46
CA LYS A 71 6.35 21.76 -2.56
C LYS A 71 6.90 21.74 -1.13
N PRO A 72 6.19 22.32 -0.14
CA PRO A 72 6.69 22.37 1.23
C PRO A 72 7.02 20.95 1.71
N LEU A 73 8.20 20.79 2.30
CA LEU A 73 8.69 19.51 2.80
C LEU A 73 7.74 19.06 3.92
N THR A 74 6.85 18.11 3.63
CA THR A 74 5.94 17.56 4.64
C THR A 74 6.76 17.02 5.80
N PRO A 75 6.46 17.42 7.05
CA PRO A 75 7.24 16.99 8.20
C PRO A 75 7.22 15.46 8.31
N PRO A 76 8.31 14.85 8.82
CA PRO A 76 8.40 13.41 8.97
C PRO A 76 7.24 12.91 9.84
N LYS A 77 6.54 11.87 9.37
CA LYS A 77 5.46 11.24 10.14
C LYS A 77 6.01 10.75 11.49
N LYS A 78 5.50 11.34 12.58
CA LYS A 78 5.79 10.88 13.95
C LYS A 78 5.34 9.42 14.08
N ARG A 79 6.26 8.56 14.51
CA ARG A 79 5.98 7.14 14.79
C ARG A 79 5.72 6.96 16.27
N LEU A 80 5.12 5.82 16.62
CA LEU A 80 4.95 5.42 18.02
C LEU A 80 6.32 5.23 18.68
N PRO A 81 6.46 5.51 19.98
CA PRO A 81 7.67 5.15 20.72
C PRO A 81 7.92 3.64 20.62
N LEU A 82 9.20 3.24 20.64
CA LEU A 82 9.60 1.85 20.46
C LEU A 82 9.02 0.96 21.56
N GLU A 83 9.11 1.41 22.80
CA GLU A 83 8.68 0.66 23.98
C GLU A 83 7.17 0.35 23.94
N GLU A 84 6.35 1.35 23.63
CA GLU A 84 4.90 1.16 23.47
C GLU A 84 4.60 0.19 22.32
N ALA A 85 5.37 0.25 21.23
CA ALA A 85 5.17 -0.65 20.10
C ALA A 85 5.53 -2.10 20.45
N ILE A 86 6.59 -2.33 21.24
CA ILE A 86 6.99 -3.67 21.71
C ILE A 86 5.93 -4.18 22.68
N SER A 87 5.62 -3.42 23.73
CA SER A 87 4.62 -3.79 24.74
C SER A 87 3.27 -4.20 24.14
N GLN A 88 2.78 -3.43 23.15
CA GLN A 88 1.53 -3.75 22.43
C GLN A 88 1.60 -5.07 21.67
N ILE A 89 2.75 -5.40 21.08
CA ILE A 89 2.92 -6.67 20.35
C ILE A 89 3.12 -7.83 21.34
N THR A 90 3.96 -7.66 22.36
CA THR A 90 4.22 -8.65 23.42
C THR A 90 2.93 -9.04 24.15
N THR A 91 1.96 -8.11 24.30
CA THR A 91 0.64 -8.38 24.90
C THR A 91 -0.12 -9.51 24.19
N PHE A 92 -0.01 -9.61 22.86
CA PHE A 92 -0.72 -10.62 22.07
C PHE A 92 0.19 -11.76 21.61
N TRP A 93 1.47 -11.47 21.36
CA TRP A 93 2.48 -12.41 20.87
C TRP A 93 3.76 -12.33 21.73
N PRO A 94 3.71 -12.87 22.96
CA PRO A 94 4.86 -12.79 23.88
C PRO A 94 6.09 -13.55 23.36
N ASN A 95 5.87 -14.63 22.60
CA ASN A 95 6.94 -15.46 22.07
C ASN A 95 7.78 -14.78 20.97
N LEU A 96 7.28 -13.70 20.37
CA LEU A 96 7.99 -12.96 19.33
C LEU A 96 9.13 -12.11 19.93
N PHE A 97 8.89 -11.52 21.11
CA PHE A 97 9.84 -10.66 21.83
C PHE A 97 9.97 -11.11 23.29
N PRO A 98 10.70 -12.20 23.56
CA PRO A 98 10.97 -12.62 24.93
C PRO A 98 11.81 -11.56 25.64
N ASP A 99 11.42 -11.22 26.87
CA ASP A 99 12.03 -10.16 27.70
C ASP A 99 12.09 -8.78 27.04
N ASP A 100 11.15 -8.48 26.13
CA ASP A 100 11.14 -7.25 25.31
C ASP A 100 12.42 -7.04 24.47
N LYS A 101 13.18 -8.11 24.25
CA LYS A 101 14.38 -8.09 23.41
C LYS A 101 13.99 -8.10 21.94
N LEU A 102 14.51 -7.13 21.20
CA LEU A 102 14.34 -7.05 19.74
C LEU A 102 15.00 -8.25 19.05
N ARG A 103 14.28 -8.83 18.08
CA ARG A 103 14.76 -9.94 17.24
C ARG A 103 14.32 -9.75 15.80
N PRO A 104 15.10 -10.20 14.79
CA PRO A 104 14.67 -10.13 13.39
C PRO A 104 13.38 -10.92 13.16
N MET A 105 12.36 -10.24 12.67
CA MET A 105 11.05 -10.83 12.37
C MET A 105 11.05 -11.51 11.00
N LYS A 106 10.20 -12.53 10.85
CA LYS A 106 9.88 -13.19 9.58
C LYS A 106 9.40 -12.19 8.52
N ILE A 107 9.75 -12.47 7.26
CA ILE A 107 9.23 -11.72 6.11
C ILE A 107 7.74 -12.00 5.98
N GLY A 108 6.91 -10.96 5.97
CA GLY A 108 5.46 -11.12 5.84
C GLY A 108 4.74 -11.43 7.15
N ILE A 109 5.41 -11.33 8.31
CA ILE A 109 4.78 -11.54 9.63
C ILE A 109 3.51 -10.72 9.85
N GLN A 110 3.42 -9.53 9.22
CA GLN A 110 2.26 -8.67 9.30
C GLN A 110 0.99 -9.35 8.75
N GLN A 111 1.12 -10.18 7.71
CA GLN A 111 0.02 -10.94 7.12
C GLN A 111 -0.39 -12.07 8.05
N ASP A 112 0.58 -12.82 8.56
CA ASP A 112 0.37 -13.99 9.43
C ASP A 112 -0.30 -13.57 10.75
N MET A 113 0.16 -12.48 11.36
CA MET A 113 -0.48 -11.90 12.55
C MET A 113 -1.89 -11.40 12.24
N TRP A 114 -2.12 -10.82 11.05
CA TRP A 114 -3.45 -10.33 10.69
C TRP A 114 -4.46 -11.46 10.41
N GLN A 115 -4.01 -12.60 9.89
CA GLN A 115 -4.84 -13.80 9.77
C GLN A 115 -5.26 -14.29 11.16
N GLU A 116 -4.31 -14.40 12.08
CA GLU A 116 -4.58 -14.83 13.44
C GLU A 116 -5.52 -13.86 14.20
N VAL A 117 -5.36 -12.55 14.00
CA VAL A 117 -6.29 -11.56 14.56
C VAL A 117 -7.72 -11.80 14.10
N LYS A 118 -7.93 -12.23 12.84
CA LYS A 118 -9.26 -12.58 12.33
C LYS A 118 -9.78 -13.90 12.87
N GLU A 119 -8.91 -14.90 12.99
CA GLU A 119 -9.26 -16.24 13.48
C GLU A 119 -9.62 -16.21 14.96
N LYS A 120 -8.80 -15.54 15.77
CA LYS A 120 -8.96 -15.43 17.23
C LYS A 120 -9.79 -14.22 17.67
N ASN A 121 -10.25 -13.38 16.72
CA ASN A 121 -10.95 -12.12 16.98
C ASN A 121 -10.25 -11.22 18.01
N LEU A 122 -8.94 -11.02 17.84
CA LEU A 122 -8.16 -10.20 18.77
C LEU A 122 -8.60 -8.73 18.73
N PRO A 123 -8.64 -8.03 19.87
CA PRO A 123 -9.07 -6.63 19.98
C PRO A 123 -8.00 -5.63 19.48
N ILE A 124 -7.33 -5.94 18.37
CA ILE A 124 -6.29 -5.09 17.78
C ILE A 124 -6.68 -4.60 16.38
N ALA A 125 -6.66 -3.29 16.19
CA ALA A 125 -6.95 -2.70 14.89
C ALA A 125 -5.79 -2.92 13.91
N ARG A 126 -6.08 -3.28 12.65
CA ARG A 126 -5.07 -3.47 11.58
C ARG A 126 -4.11 -2.28 11.42
N ARG A 127 -4.63 -1.06 11.54
CA ARG A 127 -3.82 0.17 11.47
C ARG A 127 -2.85 0.28 12.64
N ARG A 128 -3.22 -0.19 13.84
CA ARG A 128 -2.33 -0.20 15.00
C ARG A 128 -1.25 -1.25 14.86
N LEU A 129 -1.60 -2.49 14.51
CA LEU A 129 -0.61 -3.55 14.24
C LEU A 129 0.46 -3.09 13.24
N ARG A 130 0.04 -2.52 12.10
CA ARG A 130 0.97 -1.96 11.10
C ARG A 130 1.81 -0.81 11.63
N ALA A 131 1.25 0.04 12.50
CA ALA A 131 1.99 1.15 13.10
C ALA A 131 3.05 0.66 14.10
N CYS A 132 2.74 -0.33 14.93
CA CYS A 132 3.68 -0.92 15.89
C CYS A 132 4.84 -1.60 15.16
N LEU A 133 4.55 -2.55 14.26
CA LEU A 133 5.57 -3.24 13.46
C LEU A 133 6.40 -2.26 12.62
N GLY A 134 5.74 -1.26 12.05
CA GLY A 134 6.41 -0.20 11.30
C GLY A 134 7.32 0.68 12.16
N SER A 135 7.01 0.86 13.45
CA SER A 135 7.89 1.60 14.36
C SER A 135 9.11 0.78 14.75
N ILE A 136 8.91 -0.47 15.15
CA ILE A 136 9.97 -1.43 15.49
C ILE A 136 10.95 -1.56 14.31
N GLY A 137 10.45 -1.85 13.11
CA GLY A 137 11.28 -2.01 11.90
C GLY A 137 12.01 -0.73 11.43
N HIS A 138 11.61 0.44 11.91
CA HIS A 138 12.32 1.69 11.61
C HIS A 138 13.44 2.00 12.60
N HIS A 139 13.39 1.43 13.82
CA HIS A 139 14.33 1.76 14.88
C HIS A 139 15.77 1.38 14.51
N ALA A 140 16.75 2.15 14.99
CA ALA A 140 18.17 1.88 14.70
C ALA A 140 18.61 0.54 15.29
N ASN A 141 18.25 0.29 16.56
CA ASN A 141 18.63 -0.93 17.27
C ASN A 141 18.10 -2.18 16.58
N TYR A 142 16.85 -2.15 16.10
CA TYR A 142 16.28 -3.27 15.35
C TYR A 142 17.06 -3.55 14.06
N ARG A 143 17.46 -2.50 13.35
CA ARG A 143 18.23 -2.66 12.11
C ARG A 143 19.64 -3.17 12.32
N ALA A 144 20.27 -2.84 13.45
CA ALA A 144 21.60 -3.32 13.80
C ALA A 144 21.66 -4.84 14.02
N LEU A 145 20.51 -5.50 14.21
CA LEU A 145 20.41 -6.96 14.36
C LEU A 145 20.52 -7.72 13.03
N PHE A 146 20.41 -7.04 11.89
CA PHE A 146 20.51 -7.69 10.58
C PHE A 146 21.97 -7.94 10.24
N GLN A 147 22.47 -9.08 10.68
CA GLN A 147 23.78 -9.62 10.32
C GLN A 147 23.58 -10.91 9.53
N LEU A 148 24.56 -11.25 8.68
CA LEU A 148 24.55 -12.51 7.94
C LEU A 148 24.62 -13.67 8.94
N GLY A 149 23.83 -14.74 8.74
CA GLY A 149 23.77 -15.84 9.72
C GLY A 149 22.61 -15.74 10.71
N VAL A 150 21.96 -14.59 10.86
CA VAL A 150 20.97 -14.40 11.93
C VAL A 150 19.62 -14.99 11.54
N SER A 151 19.06 -15.81 12.43
CA SER A 151 17.73 -16.40 12.26
C SER A 151 16.61 -15.37 12.39
N ARG A 152 15.57 -15.54 11.59
CA ARG A 152 14.31 -14.80 11.66
C ARG A 152 13.28 -15.59 12.44
N TYR A 153 12.47 -14.89 13.23
CA TYR A 153 11.48 -15.50 14.11
C TYR A 153 10.05 -15.24 13.62
N ASP A 154 9.21 -16.27 13.69
CA ASP A 154 7.77 -16.17 13.47
C ASP A 154 7.03 -15.69 14.73
N LYS A 155 5.72 -15.49 14.62
CA LYS A 155 4.82 -15.05 15.71
C LYS A 155 4.82 -16.00 16.92
N GLU A 156 5.11 -17.28 16.73
CA GLU A 156 5.30 -18.26 17.82
C GLU A 156 6.74 -18.32 18.37
N GLY A 157 7.67 -17.53 17.82
CA GLY A 157 9.08 -17.58 18.18
C GLY A 157 9.87 -18.72 17.50
N GLN A 158 9.29 -19.36 16.48
CA GLN A 158 9.95 -20.39 15.69
C GLN A 158 10.86 -19.79 14.61
N ILE A 159 11.91 -20.51 14.21
CA ILE A 159 12.81 -20.07 13.15
C ILE A 159 12.09 -20.20 11.80
N ALA A 160 11.90 -19.07 11.12
CA ALA A 160 11.18 -18.98 9.84
C ALA A 160 12.08 -18.53 8.67
N GLY A 161 13.39 -18.64 8.84
CA GLY A 161 14.39 -18.33 7.82
C GLY A 161 15.62 -17.65 8.41
N GLU A 162 16.52 -17.21 7.53
CA GLU A 162 17.76 -16.54 7.88
C GLU A 162 17.86 -15.19 7.17
N VAL A 163 18.69 -14.29 7.69
CA VAL A 163 19.05 -13.04 7.04
C VAL A 163 20.09 -13.32 5.96
N THR A 164 19.73 -13.03 4.71
CA THR A 164 20.62 -13.20 3.55
C THR A 164 21.54 -12.00 3.38
N GLN A 165 22.64 -12.16 2.64
CA GLN A 165 23.55 -11.06 2.31
C GLN A 165 22.83 -9.87 1.65
N ALA A 166 21.88 -10.14 0.75
CA ALA A 166 21.08 -9.10 0.10
C ALA A 166 20.24 -8.28 1.10
N ASP A 167 19.74 -8.92 2.18
CA ASP A 167 19.00 -8.22 3.23
C ASP A 167 19.90 -7.27 4.04
N VAL A 168 21.14 -7.69 4.31
CA VAL A 168 22.14 -6.87 5.01
C VAL A 168 22.46 -5.63 4.17
N GLU A 169 22.67 -5.81 2.87
CA GLU A 169 22.93 -4.70 1.94
C GLU A 169 21.75 -3.72 1.84
N ASP A 170 20.52 -4.21 1.72
CA ASP A 170 19.31 -3.36 1.76
C ASP A 170 19.20 -2.62 3.10
N ASN A 171 19.52 -3.27 4.22
CA ASN A 171 19.52 -2.63 5.53
C ASN A 171 20.51 -1.45 5.60
N LEU A 172 21.76 -1.67 5.17
CA LEU A 172 22.79 -0.64 5.08
C LEU A 172 22.35 0.53 4.20
N GLN A 173 21.76 0.24 3.03
CA GLN A 173 21.24 1.28 2.15
C GLN A 173 20.12 2.10 2.82
N ARG A 174 19.22 1.46 3.56
CA ARG A 174 18.16 2.14 4.30
C ARG A 174 18.68 2.95 5.49
N LEU A 175 19.74 2.51 6.15
CA LEU A 175 20.41 3.29 7.21
C LEU A 175 21.06 4.54 6.63
N ALA A 176 21.76 4.43 5.50
CA ALA A 176 22.35 5.57 4.80
C ALA A 176 21.30 6.61 4.40
N ARG A 177 20.14 6.18 3.86
CA ARG A 177 19.01 7.07 3.54
C ARG A 177 18.45 7.77 4.77
N ARG A 178 18.35 7.07 5.91
CA ARG A 178 17.85 7.64 7.16
C ARG A 178 18.80 8.72 7.70
N ASN A 179 20.10 8.46 7.68
CA ASN A 179 21.09 9.42 8.17
C ASN A 179 21.04 10.71 7.33
N LYS A 180 20.90 10.60 6.00
CA LYS A 180 20.70 11.77 5.12
C LYS A 180 19.44 12.59 5.44
N GLN A 181 18.38 11.97 5.95
CA GLN A 181 17.15 12.67 6.35
C GLN A 181 17.27 13.36 7.72
N LYS A 182 18.20 12.93 8.58
CA LYS A 182 18.42 13.58 9.88
C LYS A 182 19.20 14.90 9.75
N PHE A 183 20.09 14.99 8.76
CA PHE A 183 20.94 16.15 8.52
C PHE A 183 20.36 17.16 7.51
N LYS A 184 19.08 17.01 7.16
CA LYS A 184 18.40 17.84 6.16
C LYS A 184 17.17 18.49 6.78
#